data_AF-A0A355FTU1-F1
#
_entry.id   AF-A0A355FTU1-F1
#
_cell.length_a   1.000
_cell.length_b   1.000
_cell.length_c   1.000
_cell.angle_alpha   90.00
_cell.angle_beta   90.00
_cell.angle_gamma   90.00
#
_symmetry.space_group_name_H-M   'P 1'
#
loop_
_entity.id
_entity.type
_entity.pdbx_description
1 polymer ?
#
loop_
_entity_poly.entity_id
_entity_poly.type
_entity_poly.pdbx_seq_one_letter_code
_entity_poly.pdbx_strand_id
1 'polypeptide(L)'
;MRISYLIVLSLIIPVKSMLGQLVISEVSPQSDWIEIRNDGSSDIDLNGYLINDEFDGDFWEFPSLNMTPGQHLLIEASGLDRNYLPENWQCPVVESDNWNYIIPLANSNDSWMLPGFTLLGWSNGPGGIGYSDGDDATVISNTNVVYIRKTFEVNDPDDWGYLSLAIDYDDGYIAYLNGVEISRSSTMTGVIGNIGDFANNNHEATMYSGGAPEQLVWAESEFSDWLVQGENVLAIKAFNVNATSSDLSIRPFLGLTPKDSEMTSWPAAPAWWPEMEGTLHTSFQLSTEELVVLKDPEGNVVSSLPIHPNLPA
;
A
#
# COMPACT_ATOMS: atom_id res chain seq x y z
N MET A 1 55.35 -1.53 -41.86
CA MET A 1 54.46 -1.20 -40.73
C MET A 1 53.05 -1.55 -41.18
N ARG A 2 52.57 -2.75 -40.84
CA ARG A 2 51.27 -3.28 -41.30
C ARG A 2 50.19 -2.86 -40.31
N ILE A 3 49.21 -2.13 -40.80
CA ILE A 3 47.97 -1.81 -40.12
C ILE A 3 47.09 -3.05 -40.21
N SER A 4 46.79 -3.66 -39.07
CA SER A 4 45.82 -4.75 -38.97
C SER A 4 44.51 -4.16 -38.49
N TYR A 5 43.51 -4.11 -39.38
CA TYR A 5 42.13 -3.86 -39.01
C TYR A 5 41.62 -5.07 -38.23
N LEU A 6 41.35 -4.89 -36.93
CA LEU A 6 40.62 -5.86 -36.13
C LEU A 6 39.14 -5.63 -36.43
N ILE A 7 38.58 -6.45 -37.33
CA ILE A 7 37.13 -6.52 -37.54
C ILE A 7 36.59 -7.29 -36.33
N VAL A 8 35.99 -6.57 -35.38
CA VAL A 8 35.14 -7.18 -34.38
C VAL A 8 33.86 -7.58 -35.11
N LEU A 9 33.71 -8.87 -35.38
CA LEU A 9 32.43 -9.46 -35.75
C LEU A 9 31.53 -9.33 -34.52
N SER A 10 30.81 -8.22 -34.39
CA SER A 10 29.58 -8.25 -33.61
C SER A 10 28.68 -9.24 -34.31
N LEU A 11 28.38 -10.36 -33.64
CA LEU A 11 27.28 -11.22 -34.03
C LEU A 11 26.02 -10.37 -33.81
N ILE A 12 25.68 -9.54 -34.79
CA ILE A 12 24.34 -9.01 -34.92
C ILE A 12 23.54 -10.24 -35.33
N ILE A 13 23.03 -10.98 -34.35
CA ILE A 13 21.81 -11.74 -34.57
C ILE A 13 20.87 -10.67 -35.11
N PRO A 14 20.37 -10.78 -36.35
CA PRO A 14 19.30 -9.91 -36.77
C PRO A 14 18.13 -10.33 -35.87
N VAL A 15 17.97 -9.63 -34.75
CA VAL A 15 16.66 -9.47 -34.14
C VAL A 15 15.91 -8.77 -35.26
N LYS A 16 15.25 -9.58 -36.09
CA LYS A 16 14.13 -9.13 -36.88
C LYS A 16 13.35 -8.28 -35.89
N SER A 17 13.19 -6.99 -36.16
CA SER A 17 12.10 -6.27 -35.53
C SER A 17 10.85 -7.00 -36.01
N MET A 18 10.50 -8.10 -35.35
CA MET A 18 9.11 -8.37 -35.11
C MET A 18 8.73 -7.10 -34.38
N LEU A 19 8.01 -6.20 -35.07
CA LEU A 19 7.29 -5.14 -34.42
C LEU A 19 6.27 -5.89 -33.56
N GLY A 20 6.73 -6.41 -32.43
CA GLY A 20 5.92 -7.01 -31.40
C GLY A 20 5.03 -5.91 -30.89
N GLN A 21 3.78 -6.25 -30.61
CA GLN A 21 2.83 -5.29 -30.07
C GLN A 21 3.37 -4.69 -28.76
N LEU A 22 4.08 -5.48 -27.97
CA LEU A 22 4.79 -5.07 -26.75
C LEU A 22 6.31 -5.14 -26.98
N VAL A 23 7.03 -4.06 -26.67
CA VAL A 23 8.49 -3.96 -26.87
C VAL A 23 9.18 -3.45 -25.62
N ILE A 24 10.41 -3.89 -25.37
CA ILE A 24 11.34 -3.22 -24.46
C ILE A 24 11.89 -2.00 -25.22
N SER A 25 11.53 -0.79 -24.81
CA SER A 25 11.89 0.44 -25.51
C SER A 25 13.19 1.05 -25.00
N GLU A 26 13.47 0.94 -23.70
CA GLU A 26 14.68 1.48 -23.08
C GLU A 26 15.04 0.68 -21.81
N VAL A 27 16.33 0.68 -21.48
CA VAL A 27 16.88 0.06 -20.26
C VAL A 27 17.99 0.96 -19.72
N SER A 28 18.08 1.09 -18.39
CA SER A 28 19.15 1.83 -17.72
C SER A 28 19.73 0.99 -16.58
N PRO A 29 20.90 0.35 -16.74
CA PRO A 29 21.53 -0.45 -15.70
C PRO A 29 22.11 0.40 -14.54
N GLN A 30 22.34 1.70 -14.76
CA GLN A 30 22.82 2.60 -13.71
C GLN A 30 21.71 3.00 -12.73
N SER A 31 20.51 3.20 -13.27
CA SER A 31 19.33 3.57 -12.50
C SER A 31 18.41 2.38 -12.25
N ASP A 32 18.84 1.16 -12.62
CA ASP A 32 18.10 -0.09 -12.51
C ASP A 32 16.63 0.01 -12.95
N TRP A 33 16.37 0.44 -14.19
CA TRP A 33 15.01 0.44 -14.73
C TRP A 33 14.90 -0.06 -16.16
N ILE A 34 13.71 -0.55 -16.49
CA ILE A 34 13.29 -1.07 -17.79
C ILE A 34 12.02 -0.34 -18.19
N GLU A 35 11.97 0.16 -19.43
CA GLU A 35 10.73 0.67 -20.01
C GLU A 35 10.20 -0.31 -21.06
N ILE A 36 8.93 -0.64 -20.94
CA ILE A 36 8.18 -1.34 -21.98
C ILE A 36 7.13 -0.43 -22.60
N ARG A 37 6.82 -0.65 -23.87
CA ARG A 37 5.86 0.15 -24.63
C ARG A 37 4.97 -0.73 -25.49
N ASN A 38 3.68 -0.39 -25.55
CA ASN A 38 2.75 -0.98 -26.51
C ASN A 38 2.87 -0.24 -27.86
N ASP A 39 3.58 -0.82 -28.83
CA ASP A 39 3.71 -0.33 -30.21
C ASP A 39 2.57 -0.77 -31.15
N GLY A 40 1.61 -1.51 -30.62
CA GLY A 40 0.43 -1.98 -31.34
C GLY A 40 -0.61 -0.93 -31.64
N SER A 41 -1.69 -1.39 -32.29
CA SER A 41 -2.91 -0.62 -32.51
C SER A 41 -4.08 -1.05 -31.62
N SER A 42 -3.83 -1.95 -30.67
CA SER A 42 -4.82 -2.50 -29.73
C SER A 42 -4.24 -2.55 -28.32
N ASP A 43 -5.13 -2.59 -27.34
CA ASP A 43 -4.79 -2.80 -25.94
C ASP A 43 -4.11 -4.17 -25.73
N ILE A 44 -3.27 -4.28 -24.69
CA ILE A 44 -2.62 -5.52 -24.24
C ILE A 44 -2.85 -5.64 -22.74
N ASP A 45 -3.34 -6.78 -22.28
CA ASP A 45 -3.25 -7.18 -20.87
C ASP A 45 -1.91 -7.88 -20.65
N LEU A 46 -1.13 -7.41 -19.68
CA LEU A 46 0.17 -7.96 -19.34
C LEU A 46 0.11 -9.27 -18.53
N ASN A 47 -1.09 -9.74 -18.16
CA ASN A 47 -1.25 -11.01 -17.46
C ASN A 47 -0.52 -12.17 -18.18
N GLY A 48 0.34 -12.88 -17.45
CA GLY A 48 1.15 -14.00 -17.97
C GLY A 48 2.34 -13.60 -18.85
N TYR A 49 2.59 -12.32 -19.08
CA TYR A 49 3.86 -11.88 -19.68
C TYR A 49 5.00 -12.06 -18.67
N LEU A 50 6.20 -12.28 -19.20
CA LEU A 50 7.38 -12.64 -18.41
C LEU A 50 8.58 -11.79 -18.82
N ILE A 51 9.37 -11.28 -17.86
CA ILE A 51 10.60 -10.53 -18.12
C ILE A 51 11.78 -11.09 -17.32
N ASN A 52 12.98 -11.07 -17.92
CA ASN A 52 14.22 -11.45 -17.24
C ASN A 52 15.44 -10.76 -17.87
N ASP A 53 16.59 -10.80 -17.19
CA ASP A 53 17.90 -10.34 -17.70
C ASP A 53 18.68 -11.44 -18.48
N GLU A 54 18.09 -12.62 -18.60
CA GLU A 54 18.63 -13.76 -19.33
C GLU A 54 17.56 -14.60 -20.05
N PHE A 55 17.98 -15.49 -20.97
CA PHE A 55 17.03 -16.28 -21.77
C PHE A 55 16.43 -17.48 -21.03
N ASP A 56 17.18 -18.07 -20.11
CA ASP A 56 16.93 -19.40 -19.53
C ASP A 56 16.82 -19.38 -17.99
N GLY A 57 16.66 -18.20 -17.39
CA GLY A 57 16.52 -18.01 -15.94
C GLY A 57 15.08 -18.08 -15.42
N ASP A 58 14.91 -17.78 -14.14
CA ASP A 58 13.60 -17.68 -13.48
C ASP A 58 12.98 -16.31 -13.82
N PHE A 59 12.03 -16.30 -14.76
CA PHE A 59 11.40 -15.06 -15.24
C PHE A 59 10.49 -14.44 -14.18
N TRP A 60 10.53 -13.12 -14.09
CA TRP A 60 9.58 -12.33 -13.32
C TRP A 60 8.27 -12.15 -14.10
N GLU A 61 7.14 -12.33 -13.43
CA GLU A 61 5.80 -12.26 -14.03
C GLU A 61 5.15 -10.90 -13.80
N PHE A 62 4.60 -10.32 -14.87
CA PHE A 62 3.83 -9.08 -14.78
C PHE A 62 2.47 -9.30 -14.08
N PRO A 63 1.97 -8.30 -13.32
CA PRO A 63 0.55 -8.29 -12.97
C PRO A 63 -0.33 -8.14 -14.20
N SER A 64 -1.62 -8.46 -14.04
CA SER A 64 -2.63 -8.04 -15.01
C SER A 64 -2.73 -6.50 -15.02
N LEU A 65 -2.22 -5.92 -16.11
CA LEU A 65 -2.22 -4.47 -16.35
C LEU A 65 -2.55 -4.23 -17.82
N ASN A 66 -3.53 -3.37 -18.08
CA ASN A 66 -3.91 -3.03 -19.45
C ASN A 66 -3.07 -1.87 -19.99
N MET A 67 -2.30 -2.12 -21.04
CA MET A 67 -1.55 -1.12 -21.78
C MET A 67 -2.27 -0.73 -23.07
N THR A 68 -2.67 0.54 -23.18
CA THR A 68 -3.25 1.12 -24.39
C THR A 68 -2.19 1.40 -25.47
N PRO A 69 -2.56 1.54 -26.77
CA PRO A 69 -1.62 1.85 -27.85
C PRO A 69 -0.76 3.09 -27.55
N GLY A 70 0.57 2.92 -27.62
CA GLY A 70 1.56 3.95 -27.34
C GLY A 70 1.82 4.21 -25.86
N GLN A 71 1.18 3.48 -24.94
CA GLN A 71 1.45 3.60 -23.51
C GLN A 71 2.83 3.02 -23.17
N HIS A 72 3.51 3.70 -22.25
CA HIS A 72 4.78 3.29 -21.68
C HIS A 72 4.56 2.83 -20.24
N LEU A 73 5.33 1.84 -19.79
CA LEU A 73 5.38 1.39 -18.40
C LEU A 73 6.86 1.31 -17.99
N LEU A 74 7.18 1.99 -16.89
CA LEU A 74 8.49 1.92 -16.25
C LEU A 74 8.46 0.90 -15.12
N ILE A 75 9.47 0.03 -15.11
CA ILE A 75 9.66 -1.06 -14.15
C ILE A 75 11.04 -0.88 -13.56
N GLU A 76 11.15 -0.90 -12.24
CA GLU A 76 12.42 -0.88 -11.53
C GLU A 76 12.99 -2.30 -11.48
N ALA A 77 14.20 -2.50 -11.97
CA ALA A 77 14.95 -3.75 -11.82
C ALA A 77 15.71 -3.76 -10.48
N SER A 78 14.98 -3.68 -9.37
CA SER A 78 15.59 -3.45 -8.05
C SER A 78 15.86 -4.71 -7.24
N GLY A 79 15.38 -5.88 -7.68
CA GLY A 79 15.43 -7.13 -6.91
C GLY A 79 14.44 -7.22 -5.74
N LEU A 80 13.49 -6.27 -5.62
CA LEU A 80 12.50 -6.29 -4.53
C LEU A 80 11.32 -7.24 -4.77
N ASP A 81 11.16 -7.75 -6.00
CA ASP A 81 10.10 -8.68 -6.39
C ASP A 81 8.67 -8.21 -6.02
N ARG A 82 8.30 -7.05 -6.57
CA ARG A 82 7.00 -6.41 -6.36
C ARG A 82 6.24 -6.31 -7.67
N ASN A 83 5.44 -7.31 -7.97
CA ASN A 83 4.57 -7.38 -9.15
C ASN A 83 3.17 -6.81 -8.92
N TYR A 84 3.01 -5.84 -8.02
CA TYR A 84 1.73 -5.23 -7.67
C TYR A 84 1.90 -3.74 -7.38
N LEU A 85 0.82 -2.96 -7.60
CA LEU A 85 0.82 -1.50 -7.43
C LEU A 85 -0.08 -1.08 -6.25
N PRO A 86 0.15 0.11 -5.66
CA PRO A 86 -0.70 0.65 -4.59
C PRO A 86 -2.03 1.23 -5.12
N GLU A 87 -2.75 0.41 -5.88
CA GLU A 87 -4.01 0.73 -6.55
C GLU A 87 -5.14 -0.19 -6.08
N ASN A 88 -6.37 0.07 -6.55
CA ASN A 88 -7.55 -0.75 -6.26
C ASN A 88 -7.81 -0.97 -4.76
N TRP A 89 -7.55 0.06 -3.95
CA TRP A 89 -7.73 0.03 -2.49
C TRP A 89 -9.11 -0.51 -2.07
N GLN A 90 -9.07 -1.55 -1.24
CA GLN A 90 -10.20 -2.17 -0.59
C GLN A 90 -10.21 -1.74 0.89
N CYS A 91 -11.34 -1.25 1.40
CA CYS A 91 -11.44 -0.72 2.75
C CYS A 91 -12.17 -1.68 3.69
N PRO A 92 -11.46 -2.60 4.39
CA PRO A 92 -12.09 -3.46 5.41
C PRO A 92 -12.75 -2.69 6.55
N VAL A 93 -12.31 -1.45 6.77
CA VAL A 93 -12.80 -0.58 7.84
C VAL A 93 -12.98 0.82 7.27
N VAL A 94 -14.17 1.38 7.44
CA VAL A 94 -14.47 2.78 7.08
C VAL A 94 -15.05 3.52 8.28
N GLU A 95 -14.93 4.85 8.31
CA GLU A 95 -15.35 5.61 9.50
C GLU A 95 -16.83 5.43 9.84
N SER A 96 -17.69 5.25 8.83
CA SER A 96 -19.14 5.11 9.01
C SER A 96 -19.59 3.71 9.45
N ASP A 97 -18.66 2.77 9.60
CA ASP A 97 -18.95 1.44 10.15
C ASP A 97 -19.58 1.52 11.54
N ASN A 98 -20.23 0.44 11.99
CA ASN A 98 -20.47 0.29 13.43
C ASN A 98 -19.17 -0.11 14.14
N TRP A 99 -18.81 0.66 15.16
CA TRP A 99 -17.64 0.48 16.01
C TRP A 99 -18.05 0.04 17.41
N ASN A 100 -17.23 -0.82 18.01
CA ASN A 100 -17.31 -1.05 19.45
C ASN A 100 -16.50 0.03 20.15
N TYR A 101 -17.06 0.67 21.17
CA TYR A 101 -16.38 1.72 21.91
C TYR A 101 -16.60 1.63 23.42
N ILE A 102 -15.67 2.19 24.20
CA ILE A 102 -15.77 2.32 25.65
C ILE A 102 -15.01 3.55 26.14
N ILE A 103 -15.58 4.26 27.11
CA ILE A 103 -14.83 5.20 27.94
C ILE A 103 -14.24 4.39 29.11
N PRO A 104 -12.92 4.18 29.14
CA PRO A 104 -12.33 3.25 30.09
C PRO A 104 -12.29 3.86 31.51
N LEU A 105 -12.51 3.03 32.54
CA LEU A 105 -12.52 3.45 33.95
C LEU A 105 -11.19 3.18 34.68
N ALA A 106 -10.34 2.32 34.11
CA ALA A 106 -9.02 1.97 34.63
C ALA A 106 -8.16 1.42 33.48
N ASN A 107 -6.84 1.57 33.56
CA ASN A 107 -5.93 0.99 32.58
C ASN A 107 -6.20 -0.52 32.50
N SER A 108 -6.62 -1.01 31.34
CA SER A 108 -6.81 -2.43 31.10
C SER A 108 -5.51 -3.03 30.58
N ASN A 109 -5.43 -4.36 30.58
CA ASN A 109 -4.47 -5.03 29.70
C ASN A 109 -4.84 -4.74 28.24
N ASP A 110 -3.85 -4.77 27.34
CA ASP A 110 -4.06 -4.46 25.92
C ASP A 110 -4.73 -5.61 25.13
N SER A 111 -5.24 -6.65 25.82
CA SER A 111 -5.88 -7.80 25.17
C SER A 111 -7.16 -7.45 24.39
N TRP A 112 -7.76 -6.29 24.65
CA TRP A 112 -8.91 -5.81 23.89
C TRP A 112 -8.55 -5.40 22.46
N MET A 113 -7.26 -5.27 22.14
CA MET A 113 -6.76 -5.00 20.79
C MET A 113 -6.54 -6.28 19.99
N LEU A 114 -6.75 -7.46 20.60
CA LEU A 114 -6.52 -8.76 19.97
C LEU A 114 -7.84 -9.40 19.48
N PRO A 115 -7.76 -10.27 18.45
CA PRO A 115 -8.87 -11.13 18.05
C PRO A 115 -9.39 -12.01 19.20
N GLY A 116 -10.67 -12.37 19.16
CA GLY A 116 -11.30 -13.26 20.14
C GLY A 116 -11.56 -12.66 21.53
N PHE A 117 -11.29 -11.37 21.74
CA PHE A 117 -11.62 -10.69 23.00
C PHE A 117 -13.12 -10.55 23.23
N THR A 118 -13.56 -10.72 24.48
CA THR A 118 -14.97 -10.57 24.86
C THR A 118 -15.31 -9.13 25.23
N LEU A 119 -16.24 -8.52 24.50
CA LEU A 119 -16.63 -7.10 24.58
C LEU A 119 -17.57 -6.75 25.75
N LEU A 120 -17.37 -7.35 26.93
CA LEU A 120 -18.21 -7.03 28.10
C LEU A 120 -18.05 -5.56 28.50
N GLY A 121 -19.16 -4.82 28.52
CA GLY A 121 -19.21 -3.40 28.90
C GLY A 121 -18.88 -2.42 27.77
N TRP A 122 -18.59 -2.91 26.57
CA TRP A 122 -18.45 -2.06 25.39
C TRP A 122 -19.82 -1.73 24.80
N SER A 123 -19.95 -0.50 24.32
CA SER A 123 -21.08 -0.05 23.51
C SER A 123 -20.80 -0.30 22.03
N ASN A 124 -21.84 -0.24 21.19
CA ASN A 124 -21.72 -0.33 19.74
C ASN A 124 -22.56 0.77 19.08
N GLY A 125 -22.01 1.44 18.07
CA GLY A 125 -22.68 2.53 17.35
C GLY A 125 -21.95 2.92 16.07
N PRO A 126 -22.57 3.71 15.19
CA PRO A 126 -21.93 4.20 13.97
C PRO A 126 -20.69 5.03 14.32
N GLY A 127 -19.63 4.97 13.51
CA GLY A 127 -18.45 5.80 13.72
C GLY A 127 -18.68 7.25 13.33
N GLY A 128 -17.64 8.09 13.51
CA GLY A 128 -17.88 9.46 13.97
C GLY A 128 -18.26 9.41 15.45
N ILE A 129 -17.27 9.10 16.28
CA ILE A 129 -17.44 9.00 17.74
C ILE A 129 -16.82 10.23 18.37
N GLY A 130 -17.60 10.95 19.17
CA GLY A 130 -17.12 12.19 19.76
C GLY A 130 -18.19 12.99 20.51
N TYR A 131 -17.96 14.28 20.76
CA TYR A 131 -18.89 15.13 21.49
C TYR A 131 -18.76 16.65 21.19
N SER A 132 -19.83 17.40 21.49
CA SER A 132 -19.98 18.88 21.48
C SER A 132 -20.16 19.61 20.14
N ASP A 133 -19.54 19.19 19.04
CA ASP A 133 -19.58 19.88 17.74
C ASP A 133 -20.88 19.63 16.92
N GLY A 134 -21.55 18.51 17.18
CA GLY A 134 -22.78 18.11 16.50
C GLY A 134 -22.56 17.47 15.13
N ASP A 135 -21.36 16.99 14.84
CA ASP A 135 -21.03 16.30 13.57
C ASP A 135 -20.71 14.80 13.73
N ASP A 136 -20.58 14.31 14.97
CA ASP A 136 -20.46 12.88 15.29
C ASP A 136 -21.80 12.12 15.23
N ALA A 137 -21.78 10.92 14.63
CA ALA A 137 -22.95 10.04 14.60
C ALA A 137 -23.18 9.33 15.95
N THR A 138 -22.10 8.99 16.65
CA THR A 138 -22.14 8.46 18.03
C THR A 138 -21.63 9.53 18.99
N VAL A 139 -22.57 10.17 19.68
CA VAL A 139 -22.28 11.17 20.69
C VAL A 139 -21.99 10.50 22.04
N ILE A 140 -20.81 10.75 22.60
CA ILE A 140 -20.38 10.28 23.93
C ILE A 140 -20.36 11.41 24.97
N SER A 141 -20.18 11.07 26.24
CA SER A 141 -19.93 12.08 27.28
C SER A 141 -18.49 12.59 27.20
N ASN A 142 -18.28 13.85 27.58
CA ASN A 142 -16.93 14.42 27.74
C ASN A 142 -16.03 13.47 28.55
N THR A 143 -14.86 13.17 27.98
CA THR A 143 -13.90 12.21 28.49
C THR A 143 -12.49 12.67 28.18
N ASN A 144 -11.49 12.16 28.89
CA ASN A 144 -10.09 12.37 28.52
C ASN A 144 -9.67 11.46 27.35
N VAL A 145 -10.27 10.27 27.28
CA VAL A 145 -9.92 9.24 26.31
C VAL A 145 -11.12 8.34 26.01
N VAL A 146 -11.24 7.89 24.76
CA VAL A 146 -12.17 6.84 24.33
C VAL A 146 -11.39 5.76 23.60
N TYR A 147 -11.75 4.49 23.86
CA TYR A 147 -11.21 3.35 23.13
C TYR A 147 -12.24 2.90 22.11
N ILE A 148 -11.82 2.69 20.86
CA ILE A 148 -12.67 2.20 19.78
C ILE A 148 -11.99 1.00 19.11
N ARG A 149 -12.79 0.05 18.60
CA ARG A 149 -12.28 -1.05 17.79
C ARG A 149 -13.28 -1.55 16.75
N LYS A 150 -12.73 -2.09 15.68
CA LYS A 150 -13.44 -2.75 14.59
C LYS A 150 -12.73 -4.04 14.21
N THR A 151 -13.51 -5.08 13.94
CA THR A 151 -13.00 -6.35 13.41
C THR A 151 -13.23 -6.44 11.90
N PHE A 152 -12.36 -7.16 11.22
CA PHE A 152 -12.48 -7.51 9.80
C PHE A 152 -11.81 -8.87 9.54
N GLU A 153 -12.14 -9.53 8.43
CA GLU A 153 -11.69 -10.89 8.12
C GLU A 153 -10.69 -10.90 6.96
N VAL A 154 -9.50 -11.46 7.15
CA VAL A 154 -8.48 -11.64 6.11
C VAL A 154 -8.36 -13.12 5.78
N ASN A 155 -8.53 -13.50 4.52
CA ASN A 155 -8.43 -14.91 4.10
C ASN A 155 -6.99 -15.41 4.12
N ASP A 156 -6.09 -14.67 3.47
CA ASP A 156 -4.65 -14.89 3.49
C ASP A 156 -3.96 -13.52 3.64
N PRO A 157 -3.11 -13.31 4.67
CA PRO A 157 -2.31 -12.09 4.81
C PRO A 157 -1.35 -11.84 3.64
N ASP A 158 -0.88 -12.90 2.96
CA ASP A 158 0.12 -12.79 1.91
C ASP A 158 -0.46 -12.25 0.59
N ASP A 159 -1.80 -12.17 0.47
CA ASP A 159 -2.51 -11.62 -0.70
C ASP A 159 -2.42 -10.08 -0.81
N TRP A 160 -1.86 -9.40 0.20
CA TRP A 160 -1.93 -7.94 0.33
C TRP A 160 -0.58 -7.25 0.13
N GLY A 161 -0.55 -6.24 -0.74
CA GLY A 161 0.67 -5.54 -1.12
C GLY A 161 0.96 -4.24 -0.37
N TYR A 162 -0.09 -3.51 -0.01
CA TYR A 162 -0.01 -2.25 0.73
C TYR A 162 -1.12 -2.16 1.78
N LEU A 163 -0.80 -1.54 2.91
CA LEU A 163 -1.72 -1.20 3.99
C LEU A 163 -1.74 0.32 4.15
N SER A 164 -2.90 0.92 4.37
CA SER A 164 -3.01 2.33 4.70
C SER A 164 -4.02 2.61 5.80
N LEU A 165 -3.63 3.49 6.73
CA LEU A 165 -4.51 4.07 7.74
C LEU A 165 -4.77 5.52 7.36
N ALA A 166 -6.03 5.89 7.19
CA ALA A 166 -6.44 7.29 7.12
C ALA A 166 -7.29 7.63 8.35
N ILE A 167 -7.02 8.74 9.01
CA ILE A 167 -7.66 9.08 10.28
C ILE A 167 -7.83 10.59 10.47
N ASP A 168 -9.06 11.01 10.76
CA ASP A 168 -9.40 12.36 11.21
C ASP A 168 -9.69 12.31 12.70
N TYR A 169 -9.13 13.24 13.47
CA TYR A 169 -9.12 13.16 14.92
C TYR A 169 -9.04 14.53 15.60
N ASP A 170 -9.50 14.58 16.85
CA ASP A 170 -9.35 15.71 17.76
C ASP A 170 -9.22 15.18 19.20
N ASP A 171 -8.11 15.34 19.94
CA ASP A 171 -6.86 16.06 19.65
C ASP A 171 -5.68 15.12 19.32
N GLY A 172 -5.80 13.84 19.63
CA GLY A 172 -4.72 12.87 19.45
C GLY A 172 -5.18 11.44 19.41
N TYR A 173 -4.37 10.57 18.81
CA TYR A 173 -4.68 9.14 18.73
C TYR A 173 -3.42 8.27 18.85
N ILE A 174 -3.64 7.01 19.23
CA ILE A 174 -2.69 5.91 19.07
C ILE A 174 -3.47 4.72 18.48
N ALA A 175 -3.03 4.23 17.32
CA ALA A 175 -3.68 3.19 16.54
C ALA A 175 -2.88 1.89 16.57
N TYR A 176 -3.60 0.78 16.66
CA TYR A 176 -3.07 -0.56 16.78
C TYR A 176 -3.76 -1.50 15.80
N LEU A 177 -3.00 -2.42 15.22
CA LEU A 177 -3.49 -3.54 14.43
C LEU A 177 -3.07 -4.83 15.13
N ASN A 178 -4.04 -5.64 15.56
CA ASN A 178 -3.81 -6.86 16.32
C ASN A 178 -2.84 -6.69 17.51
N GLY A 179 -2.95 -5.56 18.20
CA GLY A 179 -2.11 -5.20 19.35
C GLY A 179 -0.73 -4.63 19.02
N VAL A 180 -0.33 -4.56 17.75
CA VAL A 180 0.88 -3.85 17.29
C VAL A 180 0.53 -2.38 17.08
N GLU A 181 1.25 -1.46 17.71
CA GLU A 181 1.09 -0.02 17.42
C GLU A 181 1.58 0.28 15.99
N ILE A 182 0.67 0.73 15.12
CA ILE A 182 0.98 1.02 13.71
C ILE A 182 1.14 2.52 13.44
N SER A 183 0.50 3.36 14.26
CA SER A 183 0.60 4.82 14.11
C SER A 183 0.19 5.53 15.40
N ARG A 184 0.68 6.76 15.57
CA ARG A 184 0.20 7.72 16.57
C ARG A 184 0.25 9.13 15.99
N SER A 185 -0.64 10.00 16.43
CA SER A 185 -0.60 11.41 16.05
C SER A 185 0.69 12.08 16.53
N SER A 186 1.11 13.12 15.81
CA SER A 186 2.24 13.96 16.24
C SER A 186 2.02 14.56 17.64
N THR A 187 0.76 14.82 18.01
CA THR A 187 0.35 15.32 19.34
C THR A 187 0.57 14.30 20.46
N MET A 188 0.69 13.00 20.15
CA MET A 188 0.90 11.91 21.12
C MET A 188 2.36 11.43 21.20
N THR A 189 3.30 12.19 20.64
CA THR A 189 4.74 11.86 20.69
C THR A 189 5.23 11.75 22.14
N GLY A 190 5.86 10.62 22.49
CA GLY A 190 6.41 10.37 23.82
C GLY A 190 5.38 10.11 24.92
N VAL A 191 4.09 10.09 24.59
CA VAL A 191 3.00 9.77 25.53
C VAL A 191 2.83 8.26 25.62
N ILE A 192 2.61 7.73 26.83
CA ILE A 192 2.47 6.28 27.04
C ILE A 192 1.10 5.78 26.53
N GLY A 193 0.05 6.59 26.69
CA GLY A 193 -1.30 6.24 26.27
C GLY A 193 -2.10 5.53 27.36
N ASN A 194 -1.81 5.85 28.62
CA ASN A 194 -2.61 5.46 29.78
C ASN A 194 -3.83 6.37 29.93
N ILE A 195 -4.82 5.91 30.66
CA ILE A 195 -5.92 6.76 31.11
C ILE A 195 -5.36 7.89 31.96
N GLY A 196 -5.75 9.12 31.62
CA GLY A 196 -5.27 10.34 32.27
C GLY A 196 -4.08 10.98 31.56
N ASP A 197 -3.49 10.31 30.57
CA ASP A 197 -2.62 10.97 29.59
C ASP A 197 -3.47 11.85 28.66
N PHE A 198 -2.81 12.83 28.05
CA PHE A 198 -3.42 13.79 27.14
C PHE A 198 -2.52 14.00 25.92
N ALA A 199 -3.11 14.50 24.84
CA ALA A 199 -2.36 15.05 23.72
C ALA A 199 -1.51 16.26 24.19
N ASN A 200 -0.33 16.44 23.59
CA ASN A 200 0.59 17.52 23.96
C ASN A 200 0.22 18.88 23.35
N ASN A 201 -0.60 18.88 22.29
CA ASN A 201 -1.06 20.06 21.57
C ASN A 201 -2.47 19.80 21.03
N ASN A 202 -3.16 20.88 20.67
CA ASN A 202 -4.47 20.78 20.03
C ASN A 202 -4.34 20.27 18.58
N HIS A 203 -5.36 19.57 18.11
CA HIS A 203 -5.53 19.21 16.70
C HIS A 203 -7.02 19.14 16.40
N GLU A 204 -7.49 19.80 15.34
CA GLU A 204 -8.91 19.80 14.98
C GLU A 204 -9.20 18.73 13.92
N ALA A 205 -10.30 18.01 14.08
CA ALA A 205 -10.85 17.20 12.99
C ALA A 205 -11.30 18.13 11.84
N THR A 206 -11.22 17.69 10.59
CA THR A 206 -11.50 18.58 9.44
C THR A 206 -12.48 18.03 8.41
N MET A 207 -12.78 16.72 8.45
CA MET A 207 -13.62 16.08 7.44
C MET A 207 -15.05 16.64 7.41
N TYR A 208 -15.57 17.14 8.54
CA TYR A 208 -16.89 17.79 8.59
C TYR A 208 -17.01 19.01 7.67
N SER A 209 -15.87 19.64 7.36
CA SER A 209 -15.77 20.82 6.49
C SER A 209 -15.21 20.51 5.09
N GLY A 210 -15.05 19.22 4.76
CA GLY A 210 -14.48 18.75 3.51
C GLY A 210 -12.95 18.65 3.49
N GLY A 211 -12.30 18.73 4.66
CA GLY A 211 -10.89 18.38 4.81
C GLY A 211 -10.62 16.90 4.56
N ALA A 212 -9.34 16.56 4.35
CA ALA A 212 -8.90 15.18 4.19
C ALA A 212 -8.22 14.69 5.48
N PRO A 213 -8.43 13.43 5.89
CA PRO A 213 -7.76 12.86 7.05
C PRO A 213 -6.24 12.74 6.83
N GLU A 214 -5.50 12.63 7.94
CA GLU A 214 -4.09 12.24 7.89
C GLU A 214 -3.99 10.80 7.37
N GLN A 215 -3.05 10.53 6.46
CA GLN A 215 -2.89 9.21 5.86
C GLN A 215 -1.44 8.71 5.96
N LEU A 216 -1.33 7.44 6.36
CA LEU A 216 -0.08 6.69 6.39
C LEU A 216 -0.22 5.46 5.50
N VAL A 217 0.88 5.07 4.86
CA VAL A 217 0.92 3.92 3.94
C VAL A 217 2.20 3.12 4.17
N TRP A 218 2.06 1.80 4.13
CA TRP A 218 3.12 0.82 4.32
C TRP A 218 3.11 -0.20 3.20
N ALA A 219 4.29 -0.55 2.69
CA ALA A 219 4.44 -1.69 1.80
C ALA A 219 4.41 -3.00 2.61
N GLU A 220 4.12 -4.12 1.95
CA GLU A 220 4.09 -5.47 2.55
C GLU A 220 5.26 -5.72 3.52
N SER A 221 6.49 -5.40 3.11
CA SER A 221 7.70 -5.62 3.92
C SER A 221 7.68 -4.94 5.29
N GLU A 222 6.80 -3.96 5.48
CA GLU A 222 6.64 -3.20 6.72
C GLU A 222 5.47 -3.72 7.57
N PHE A 223 4.40 -4.24 6.96
CA PHE A 223 3.16 -4.61 7.67
C PHE A 223 2.83 -6.10 7.70
N SER A 224 3.55 -6.97 6.97
CA SER A 224 3.18 -8.38 6.81
C SER A 224 2.95 -9.11 8.13
N ASP A 225 3.76 -8.82 9.16
CA ASP A 225 3.63 -9.40 10.51
C ASP A 225 2.44 -8.85 11.33
N TRP A 226 1.73 -7.83 10.86
CA TRP A 226 0.64 -7.18 11.58
C TRP A 226 -0.72 -7.83 11.32
N LEU A 227 -0.87 -8.50 10.17
CA LEU A 227 -2.10 -9.21 9.80
C LEU A 227 -2.03 -10.68 10.20
N VAL A 228 -3.19 -11.27 10.47
CA VAL A 228 -3.34 -12.70 10.71
C VAL A 228 -4.42 -13.28 9.81
N GLN A 229 -4.32 -14.56 9.49
CA GLN A 229 -5.41 -15.27 8.84
C GLN A 229 -6.64 -15.33 9.76
N GLY A 230 -7.80 -14.94 9.24
CA GLY A 230 -9.08 -14.85 9.94
C GLY A 230 -9.36 -13.46 10.51
N GLU A 231 -9.89 -13.41 11.73
CA GLU A 231 -10.30 -12.18 12.40
C GLU A 231 -9.08 -11.30 12.72
N ASN A 232 -9.11 -10.06 12.26
CA ASN A 232 -8.18 -8.98 12.55
C ASN A 232 -8.89 -7.85 13.31
N VAL A 233 -8.13 -7.03 14.03
CA VAL A 233 -8.65 -5.94 14.86
C VAL A 233 -7.89 -4.64 14.63
N LEU A 234 -8.58 -3.63 14.11
CA LEU A 234 -8.15 -2.24 14.23
C LEU A 234 -8.65 -1.69 15.56
N ALA A 235 -7.74 -1.20 16.39
CA ALA A 235 -8.02 -0.66 17.72
C ALA A 235 -7.37 0.71 17.87
N ILE A 236 -8.09 1.69 18.42
CA ILE A 236 -7.60 3.06 18.55
C ILE A 236 -7.93 3.58 19.95
N LYS A 237 -6.97 4.27 20.54
CA LYS A 237 -7.16 5.14 21.72
C LYS A 237 -7.18 6.58 21.21
N ALA A 238 -8.27 7.31 21.38
CA ALA A 238 -8.40 8.71 21.02
C ALA A 238 -8.43 9.58 22.28
N PHE A 239 -7.65 10.66 22.29
CA PHE A 239 -7.33 11.46 23.47
C PHE A 239 -7.64 12.93 23.24
N ASN A 240 -8.10 13.58 24.30
CA ASN A 240 -8.14 15.03 24.39
C ASN A 240 -6.79 15.62 24.80
N VAL A 241 -6.62 16.92 24.57
CA VAL A 241 -5.44 17.69 25.00
C VAL A 241 -5.46 18.07 26.48
N ASN A 242 -6.63 18.08 27.13
CA ASN A 242 -6.77 18.24 28.58
C ASN A 242 -8.17 17.84 29.08
N ALA A 243 -8.36 17.80 30.41
CA ALA A 243 -9.63 17.42 31.07
C ALA A 243 -10.79 18.42 30.87
N THR A 244 -10.52 19.56 30.25
CA THR A 244 -11.51 20.61 29.95
C THR A 244 -11.61 20.87 28.46
N SER A 245 -11.17 19.93 27.61
CA SER A 245 -11.32 20.06 26.16
C SER A 245 -12.80 20.26 25.79
N SER A 246 -13.03 21.06 24.75
CA SER A 246 -14.36 21.45 24.31
C SER A 246 -15.13 20.33 23.62
N ASP A 247 -14.39 19.47 22.93
CA ASP A 247 -14.82 18.50 21.91
C ASP A 247 -13.82 17.34 21.86
N LEU A 248 -14.15 16.35 21.03
CA LEU A 248 -13.34 15.21 20.62
C LEU A 248 -14.05 14.62 19.41
N SER A 249 -13.32 14.22 18.38
CA SER A 249 -13.87 13.45 17.26
C SER A 249 -12.84 12.39 16.83
N ILE A 250 -13.30 11.22 16.37
CA ILE A 250 -12.42 10.19 15.79
C ILE A 250 -13.09 9.45 14.63
N ARG A 251 -12.46 9.48 13.45
CA ARG A 251 -12.99 8.94 12.19
C ARG A 251 -11.91 8.20 11.39
N PRO A 252 -11.65 6.92 11.72
CA PRO A 252 -10.60 6.12 11.09
C PRO A 252 -11.10 5.28 9.90
N PHE A 253 -10.17 4.99 9.00
CA PHE A 253 -10.33 4.12 7.85
C PHE A 253 -9.09 3.23 7.71
N LEU A 254 -9.28 1.99 7.27
CA LEU A 254 -8.18 1.08 6.93
C LEU A 254 -8.38 0.62 5.49
N GLY A 255 -7.34 0.70 4.68
CA GLY A 255 -7.29 0.24 3.31
C GLY A 255 -6.21 -0.82 3.11
N LEU A 256 -6.46 -1.76 2.20
CA LEU A 256 -5.52 -2.77 1.73
C LEU A 256 -5.58 -2.87 0.20
N THR A 257 -4.45 -3.15 -0.46
CA THR A 257 -4.40 -3.39 -1.91
C THR A 257 -4.12 -4.87 -2.22
N PRO A 258 -4.97 -5.55 -3.00
CA PRO A 258 -4.71 -6.95 -3.38
C PRO A 258 -3.51 -7.04 -4.33
N LYS A 259 -2.70 -8.09 -4.21
CA LYS A 259 -1.58 -8.34 -5.13
C LYS A 259 -2.04 -8.90 -6.48
N ASP A 260 -3.14 -9.63 -6.51
CA ASP A 260 -3.66 -10.39 -7.66
C ASP A 260 -4.84 -9.69 -8.38
N SER A 261 -5.11 -8.43 -8.03
CA SER A 261 -6.25 -7.65 -8.54
C SER A 261 -7.62 -8.29 -8.27
N GLU A 262 -7.72 -9.31 -7.40
CA GLU A 262 -9.01 -9.86 -7.00
C GLU A 262 -9.76 -8.89 -6.09
N MET A 263 -10.96 -8.50 -6.53
CA MET A 263 -11.82 -7.61 -5.76
C MET A 263 -12.46 -8.35 -4.59
N THR A 264 -12.49 -7.69 -3.43
CA THR A 264 -13.15 -8.24 -2.25
C THR A 264 -14.61 -7.78 -2.15
N SER A 265 -15.30 -8.27 -1.11
CA SER A 265 -16.60 -7.72 -0.71
C SER A 265 -16.50 -6.40 0.08
N TRP A 266 -15.29 -5.93 0.38
CA TRP A 266 -15.10 -4.68 1.10
C TRP A 266 -15.46 -3.47 0.22
N PRO A 267 -15.90 -2.36 0.83
CA PRO A 267 -16.06 -1.10 0.13
C PRO A 267 -14.78 -0.69 -0.60
N ALA A 268 -14.93 -0.07 -1.78
CA ALA A 268 -13.83 0.66 -2.40
C ALA A 268 -13.43 1.86 -1.53
N ALA A 269 -12.19 2.33 -1.71
CA ALA A 269 -11.73 3.52 -1.02
C ALA A 269 -12.58 4.77 -1.37
N PRO A 270 -12.78 5.71 -0.42
CA PRO A 270 -13.44 6.97 -0.67
C PRO A 270 -12.76 7.75 -1.81
N ALA A 271 -13.52 8.59 -2.53
CA ALA A 271 -13.00 9.34 -3.66
C ALA A 271 -11.86 10.33 -3.32
N TRP A 272 -11.71 10.70 -2.05
CA TRP A 272 -10.59 11.54 -1.58
C TRP A 272 -9.35 10.72 -1.19
N TRP A 273 -9.45 9.39 -1.13
CA TRP A 273 -8.32 8.52 -0.85
C TRP A 273 -7.34 8.65 -2.02
N PRO A 274 -6.17 9.26 -1.83
CA PRO A 274 -5.27 9.53 -2.91
C PRO A 274 -4.81 8.21 -3.54
N GLU A 275 -4.76 8.20 -4.87
CA GLU A 275 -3.99 7.21 -5.60
C GLU A 275 -2.52 7.48 -5.29
N MET A 276 -1.79 6.42 -4.94
CA MET A 276 -0.35 6.54 -4.77
C MET A 276 0.34 6.22 -6.08
N GLU A 277 1.35 7.02 -6.42
CA GLU A 277 2.29 6.62 -7.47
C GLU A 277 3.13 5.46 -6.95
N GLY A 278 3.17 4.37 -7.71
CA GLY A 278 4.01 3.22 -7.43
C GLY A 278 4.64 2.70 -8.71
N THR A 279 5.76 2.02 -8.57
CA THR A 279 6.45 1.32 -9.67
C THR A 279 6.47 -0.18 -9.37
N LEU A 280 6.49 -0.96 -10.44
CA LEU A 280 6.74 -2.40 -10.35
C LEU A 280 8.23 -2.61 -10.09
N HIS A 281 8.55 -3.65 -9.32
CA HIS A 281 9.93 -4.03 -9.06
C HIS A 281 10.19 -5.48 -9.47
N THR A 282 11.16 -5.73 -10.33
CA THR A 282 11.51 -7.12 -10.68
C THR A 282 12.25 -7.82 -9.53
N SER A 283 12.36 -9.15 -9.63
CA SER A 283 13.13 -10.00 -8.72
C SER A 283 14.64 -10.00 -9.00
N PHE A 284 15.09 -9.31 -10.04
CA PHE A 284 16.48 -9.24 -10.50
C PHE A 284 16.97 -7.79 -10.61
N GLN A 285 18.27 -7.61 -10.80
CA GLN A 285 18.91 -6.32 -11.02
C GLN A 285 19.69 -6.34 -12.33
N LEU A 286 19.84 -5.19 -12.99
CA LEU A 286 20.53 -5.16 -14.28
C LEU A 286 22.04 -5.03 -14.10
N SER A 287 22.80 -5.74 -14.94
CA SER A 287 24.22 -5.49 -15.12
C SER A 287 24.56 -5.10 -16.55
N THR A 288 25.71 -4.44 -16.72
CA THR A 288 26.30 -4.25 -18.06
C THR A 288 26.72 -5.60 -18.62
N GLU A 289 26.64 -5.77 -19.95
CA GLU A 289 26.93 -7.02 -20.68
C GLU A 289 25.84 -8.09 -20.65
N GLU A 290 24.67 -7.79 -20.07
CA GLU A 290 23.47 -8.62 -20.13
C GLU A 290 22.49 -8.16 -21.23
N LEU A 291 21.29 -8.72 -21.23
CA LEU A 291 20.18 -8.23 -22.04
C LEU A 291 18.92 -8.23 -21.19
N VAL A 292 17.84 -7.65 -21.69
CA VAL A 292 16.50 -7.87 -21.13
C VAL A 292 15.70 -8.65 -22.15
N VAL A 293 14.98 -9.69 -21.70
CA VAL A 293 14.14 -10.57 -22.52
C VAL A 293 12.70 -10.46 -22.03
N LEU A 294 11.77 -10.27 -22.96
CA LEU A 294 10.34 -10.28 -22.73
C LEU A 294 9.71 -11.45 -23.48
N LYS A 295 8.93 -12.28 -22.77
CA LYS A 295 8.19 -13.41 -23.32
C LYS A 295 6.67 -13.20 -23.18
N ASP A 296 5.92 -13.71 -24.14
CA ASP A 296 4.46 -13.80 -24.09
C ASP A 296 3.98 -14.96 -23.20
N PRO A 297 2.67 -15.07 -22.89
CA PRO A 297 2.11 -16.16 -22.09
C PRO A 297 2.32 -17.57 -22.67
N GLU A 298 2.57 -17.68 -23.98
CA GLU A 298 2.93 -18.94 -24.63
C GLU A 298 4.45 -19.27 -24.51
N GLY A 299 5.24 -18.39 -23.90
CA GLY A 299 6.67 -18.54 -23.67
C GLY A 299 7.55 -18.14 -24.86
N ASN A 300 7.00 -17.52 -25.90
CA ASN A 300 7.77 -17.03 -27.04
C ASN A 300 8.43 -15.69 -26.71
N VAL A 301 9.67 -15.50 -27.14
CA VAL A 301 10.34 -14.19 -27.03
C VAL A 301 9.69 -13.20 -27.98
N VAL A 302 9.08 -12.15 -27.42
CA VAL A 302 8.43 -11.06 -28.17
C VAL A 302 9.30 -9.81 -28.28
N SER A 303 10.19 -9.60 -27.30
CA SER A 303 11.19 -8.53 -27.34
C SER A 303 12.46 -8.93 -26.62
N SER A 304 13.59 -8.39 -27.06
CA SER A 304 14.87 -8.53 -26.36
C SER A 304 15.75 -7.31 -26.64
N LEU A 305 16.37 -6.73 -25.61
CA LEU A 305 17.23 -5.56 -25.74
C LEU A 305 18.57 -5.80 -25.03
N PRO A 306 19.71 -5.90 -25.75
CA PRO A 306 21.03 -6.04 -25.14
C PRO A 306 21.46 -4.75 -24.42
N ILE A 307 22.03 -4.89 -23.23
CA ILE A 307 22.59 -3.80 -22.43
C ILE A 307 24.04 -3.57 -22.87
N HIS A 308 24.31 -2.38 -23.39
CA HIS A 308 25.60 -2.09 -23.99
C HIS A 308 26.73 -2.05 -22.93
N PRO A 309 27.88 -2.72 -23.17
CA PRO A 309 28.99 -2.85 -22.18
C PRO A 309 29.59 -1.53 -21.71
N ASN A 310 29.48 -0.47 -22.52
CA ASN A 310 30.04 0.84 -22.22
C ASN A 310 29.00 1.85 -21.67
N LEU A 311 27.80 1.40 -21.30
CA LEU A 311 26.92 2.27 -20.51
C LEU A 311 27.61 2.53 -19.16
N PRO A 312 27.73 3.80 -18.72
CA PRO A 312 28.33 4.09 -17.44
C PRO A 312 27.54 3.39 -16.33
N ALA A 313 28.25 2.69 -15.43
CA ALA A 313 27.71 2.22 -14.16
C ALA A 313 27.38 3.41 -13.26
#